data_AF-A0A948KJP7-F1
#
_entry.id   AF-A0A948KJP7-F1
#
_cell.length_a   1.000
_cell.length_b   1.000
_cell.length_c   1.000
_cell.angle_alpha   90.00
_cell.angle_beta   90.00
_cell.angle_gamma   90.00
#
_symmetry.space_group_name_H-M   'P 1'
#
loop_
_entity.id
_entity.type
_entity.pdbx_description
1 polymer ?
#
loop_
_entity_poly.entity_id
_entity_poly.type
_entity_poly.pdbx_seq_one_letter_code
_entity_poly.pdbx_strand_id
1 'polypeptide(L)' 'MRKLDLRDYQYTAKVQNPMKGIEEITLPYLVKDSILNILFLPGLGLQGAALVRQNMLAIKIEQAADEV' A
#
# COMPACT_ATOMS: atom_id res chain seq x y z
N MET A 1 15.64 -4.64 -15.21
CA MET A 1 14.45 -4.46 -14.33
C MET A 1 14.79 -3.35 -13.33
N ARG A 2 13.98 -2.29 -13.23
CA ARG A 2 14.15 -1.27 -12.18
C ARG A 2 13.74 -1.90 -10.85
N LYS A 3 14.56 -1.75 -9.80
CA LYS A 3 14.17 -2.16 -8.44
C LYS A 3 12.96 -1.30 -8.04
N LEU A 4 11.89 -1.93 -7.54
CA LEU A 4 10.78 -1.20 -6.94
C LEU A 4 11.30 -0.61 -5.63
N ASP A 5 11.18 0.71 -5.46
CA ASP A 5 11.49 1.35 -4.18
C ASP A 5 10.24 1.24 -3.30
N LEU A 6 10.33 0.45 -2.23
CA LEU A 6 9.24 0.16 -1.29
C LEU A 6 9.36 0.96 0.01
N ARG A 7 10.20 2.01 0.03
CA ARG A 7 10.39 2.82 1.23
C ARG A 7 9.13 3.59 1.60
N ASP A 8 8.75 3.47 2.86
CA ASP A 8 7.69 4.28 3.44
C ASP A 8 8.09 5.76 3.41
N TYR A 9 7.10 6.63 3.23
CA TYR A 9 7.29 8.07 3.25
C TYR A 9 6.17 8.74 4.02
N GLN A 10 6.41 9.98 4.45
CA GLN A 10 5.39 10.81 5.07
C GLN A 10 4.88 11.81 4.04
N TYR A 11 3.58 12.06 4.04
CA TYR A 11 2.99 13.12 3.24
C TYR A 11 2.15 14.05 4.12
N THR A 12 2.21 15.34 3.79
CA THR A 12 1.41 16.36 4.47
C THR A 12 0.15 16.59 3.67
N ALA A 13 -1.00 16.34 4.28
CA ALA A 13 -2.31 16.58 3.70
C ALA A 13 -2.98 17.77 4.39
N LYS A 14 -3.56 18.66 3.60
CA LYS A 14 -4.47 19.69 4.10
C LYS A 14 -5.85 19.06 4.24
N VAL A 15 -6.27 18.82 5.47
CA VAL A 15 -7.58 18.24 5.78
C VAL A 15 -8.48 19.38 6.26
N GLN A 16 -9.66 19.49 5.65
CA GLN A 16 -10.64 20.46 6.10
C GLN A 16 -11.41 19.89 7.29
N ASN A 17 -11.08 20.36 8.49
CA ASN A 17 -11.75 19.98 9.71
C ASN A 17 -12.98 20.89 9.92
N PRO A 18 -14.21 20.35 9.94
CA PRO A 18 -15.42 21.17 10.06
C PRO A 18 -15.52 21.96 11.38
N MET A 19 -14.73 21.64 12.40
CA MET A 19 -14.71 22.38 13.67
C MET A 19 -13.53 23.35 13.83
N LYS A 20 -12.42 23.15 13.11
CA LYS A 20 -11.16 23.89 13.32
C LYS A 20 -10.60 24.60 12.08
N GLY A 21 -11.22 24.43 10.91
CA GLY A 21 -10.74 25.00 9.66
C GLY A 21 -9.77 24.07 8.92
N ILE A 22 -8.89 24.64 8.09
CA ILE A 22 -7.89 23.86 7.32
C ILE A 22 -6.74 23.51 8.26
N GLU A 23 -6.50 22.21 8.48
CA GLU A 23 -5.38 21.69 9.27
C GLU A 23 -4.41 20.93 8.36
N GLU A 24 -3.12 21.15 8.54
CA GLU A 24 -2.06 20.34 7.90
C GLU A 24 -1.72 19.16 8.80
N ILE A 25 -1.94 17.95 8.31
CA ILE A 25 -1.67 16.71 9.02
C ILE A 25 -0.60 15.94 8.26
N THR A 26 0.44 15.53 8.97
CA THR A 26 1.45 14.61 8.42
C THR A 26 1.00 13.20 8.68
N LEU A 27 0.79 12.43 7.60
CA LEU A 27 0.34 11.06 7.65
C LEU A 27 1.44 10.12 7.14
N PRO A 28 1.66 8.99 7.81
CA PRO A 28 2.54 7.96 7.26
C PRO A 28 1.88 7.32 6.04
N TYR A 29 2.64 7.14 4.97
CA TYR A 29 2.24 6.35 3.81
C TYR A 29 3.07 5.07 3.78
N LEU A 30 2.41 3.97 4.13
CA LEU A 30 2.99 2.62 4.12
C LEU A 30 2.83 2.06 2.70
N VAL A 31 3.93 2.10 1.94
CA VAL A 31 3.90 1.76 0.50
C VAL A 31 3.56 0.27 0.33
N LYS A 32 4.17 -0.57 1.17
CA LYS A 32 3.95 -2.02 1.16
C LYS A 32 2.48 -2.36 1.38
N ASP A 33 1.90 -1.86 2.46
CA ASP A 33 0.51 -2.15 2.84
C ASP A 33 -0.47 -1.64 1.79
N SER A 34 -0.17 -0.50 1.17
CA SER A 34 -0.97 0.05 0.08
C SER A 34 -0.99 -0.88 -1.14
N ILE A 35 0.16 -1.44 -1.52
CA ILE A 35 0.26 -2.39 -2.64
C ILE A 35 -0.49 -3.69 -2.31
N LEU A 36 -0.32 -4.22 -1.09
CA LEU A 36 -1.03 -5.42 -0.65
C LEU A 36 -2.54 -5.21 -0.65
N ASN A 37 -3.03 -4.07 -0.16
CA ASN A 37 -4.45 -3.74 -0.19
C ASN A 37 -5.01 -3.66 -1.62
N ILE A 38 -4.24 -3.13 -2.57
CA ILE A 38 -4.63 -3.09 -3.99
C ILE A 38 -4.72 -4.51 -4.57
N LEU A 39 -3.75 -5.38 -4.23
CA LEU A 39 -3.70 -6.76 -4.74
C LEU A 39 -4.92 -7.59 -4.34
N PHE A 40 -5.57 -7.26 -3.22
CA PHE A 40 -6.70 -8.02 -2.67
C PHE A 40 -8.01 -7.22 -2.61
N LEU A 41 -8.17 -6.20 -3.47
CA LEU A 41 -9.42 -5.46 -3.56
C LEU A 41 -10.60 -6.42 -3.85
N PRO A 42 -11.69 -6.36 -3.07
CA PRO A 42 -12.84 -7.25 -3.26
C PRO A 42 -13.43 -7.20 -4.67
N GLY A 43 -13.37 -6.02 -5.32
CA GLY A 43 -13.83 -5.82 -6.70
C GLY A 43 -13.05 -6.58 -7.77
N LEU A 44 -11.89 -7.17 -7.44
CA LEU A 44 -11.11 -7.97 -8.38
C LEU A 44 -11.66 -9.39 -8.58
N GLY A 45 -12.58 -9.85 -7.72
CA GLY A 45 -13.25 -11.14 -7.88
C GLY A 45 -12.28 -12.33 -7.98
N LEU A 46 -11.14 -12.26 -7.30
CA LEU A 46 -10.04 -13.21 -7.44
C LEU A 46 -10.43 -14.59 -6.92
N GLN A 47 -10.31 -15.61 -7.78
CA GLN A 47 -10.61 -17.00 -7.43
C GLN A 47 -9.65 -17.97 -8.12
N GLY A 48 -9.58 -19.20 -7.60
CA GLY A 48 -8.81 -20.30 -8.17
C GLY A 48 -7.34 -19.93 -8.44
N ALA A 49 -6.87 -20.21 -9.66
CA ALA A 49 -5.48 -19.98 -10.06
C ALA A 49 -5.05 -18.51 -10.01
N ALA A 50 -5.98 -17.56 -10.19
CA ALA A 50 -5.67 -16.12 -10.11
C ALA A 50 -5.31 -15.72 -8.68
N LEU A 51 -6.10 -16.17 -7.70
CA LEU A 51 -5.85 -15.94 -6.28
C LEU A 51 -4.51 -16.53 -5.83
N VAL A 52 -4.18 -17.74 -6.31
CA VAL A 52 -2.88 -18.39 -5.98
C VAL A 52 -1.71 -17.57 -6.51
N ARG A 53 -1.79 -17.05 -7.74
CA ARG A 53 -0.75 -16.18 -8.31
C ARG A 53 -0.63 -14.87 -7.54
N GLN A 54 -1.75 -14.29 -7.12
CA GLN A 54 -1.78 -13.08 -6.29
C GLN A 54 -1.09 -13.30 -4.94
N ASN A 55 -1.39 -14.43 -4.27
CA ASN A 55 -0.75 -14.81 -3.01
C ASN A 55 0.77 -14.98 -3.16
N MET A 56 1.21 -15.64 -4.24
CA MET A 56 2.65 -15.79 -4.53
C MET A 56 3.35 -14.44 -4.74
N LEU A 57 2.65 -13.47 -5.35
CA LEU A 57 3.18 -12.12 -5.52
C LEU A 57 3.28 -11.38 -4.18
N ALA A 58 2.24 -11.48 -3.35
CA ALA A 58 2.20 -10.87 -2.02
C ALA A 58 3.34 -11.37 -1.13
N ILE A 59 3.61 -12.68 -1.13
CA ILE A 59 4.73 -13.29 -0.37
C ILE A 59 6.08 -12.69 -0.79
N LYS A 60 6.29 -12.50 -2.11
CA LYS A 60 7.54 -11.90 -2.61
C LYS A 60 7.70 -10.44 -2.21
N ILE A 61 6.60 -9.70 -2.14
CA ILE A 61 6.61 -8.29 -1.70
C ILE A 61 6.92 -8.20 -0.21
N GLU A 62 6.36 -9.08 0.61
CA GLU A 62 6.70 -9.18 2.04
C GLU A 62 8.18 -9.50 2.25
N GLN A 63 8.69 -10.52 1.55
CA GLN A 63 10.09 -10.95 1.67
C GLN A 63 11.10 -9.90 1.15
N ALA A 64 10.73 -9.14 0.12
CA ALA A 64 11.59 -8.08 -0.42
C ALA A 64 11.81 -6.92 0.56
N ALA A 65 10.96 -6.76 1.58
CA ALA A 65 11.13 -5.74 2.61
C ALA A 65 12.15 -6.14 3.68
N ASP A 66 12.35 -7.44 3.94
CA ASP A 66 13.30 -7.94 4.94
C ASP A 66 14.76 -7.94 4.43
N GLU A 67 14.96 -7.87 3.10
CA GLU A 67 16.30 -7.89 2.47
C GLU A 67 16.94 -6.50 2.26
N VAL A 68 16.25 -5.40 2.61
CA VAL A 68 16.70 -4.00 2.41
C VAL A 68 16.94 -3.30 3.74
#